data_AF-A0A4Q2YDL2-F1
#
_entry.id   AF-A0A4Q2YDL2-F1
#
_cell.length_a   1.000
_cell.length_b   1.000
_cell.length_c   1.000
_cell.angle_alpha   90.00
_cell.angle_beta   90.00
_cell.angle_gamma   90.00
#
_symmetry.space_group_name_H-M   'P 1'
#
loop_
_entity.id
_entity.type
_entity.pdbx_description
1 polymer ?
#
loop_
_entity_poly.entity_id
_entity_poly.type
_entity_poly.pdbx_seq_one_letter_code
_entity_poly.pdbx_strand_id
1 'polypeptide(L)'
;MNRPCRMMNEALTARLRMMTFLWDELARCGSVALFHEQFMEELDALRRFQECFPQGDPAPLVGLLEAKVMREFRLRFSKEEIQRFRARLNRMN
;
A
#
# COMPACT_ATOMS: atom_id res chain seq x y z
N MET A 1 11.77 -30.44 0.49
CA MET A 1 11.95 -29.68 -0.78
C MET A 1 11.45 -28.26 -0.54
N ASN A 2 12.35 -27.31 -0.24
CA ASN A 2 11.99 -25.89 -0.10
C ASN A 2 11.90 -25.27 -1.50
N ARG A 3 10.68 -25.02 -1.99
CA ARG A 3 10.50 -24.23 -3.21
C ARG A 3 10.83 -22.77 -2.88
N PRO A 4 11.58 -22.06 -3.73
CA PRO A 4 11.94 -20.68 -3.49
C PRO A 4 10.64 -19.86 -3.50
N CYS A 5 10.38 -19.15 -2.39
CA CYS A 5 9.37 -18.10 -2.36
C CYS A 5 9.67 -17.16 -3.52
N ARG A 6 8.81 -17.24 -4.52
CA ARG A 6 8.84 -16.45 -5.76
C ARG A 6 9.04 -15.00 -5.36
N MET A 7 10.17 -14.43 -5.78
CA MET A 7 10.52 -13.03 -5.51
C MET A 7 9.30 -12.17 -5.83
N MET A 8 8.69 -11.59 -4.79
CA MET A 8 7.71 -10.54 -4.98
C MET A 8 8.45 -9.43 -5.71
N ASN A 9 8.07 -9.20 -6.97
CA ASN A 9 8.74 -8.29 -7.90
C ASN A 9 9.15 -7.01 -7.16
N GLU A 10 10.41 -6.57 -7.28
CA GLU A 10 10.94 -5.44 -6.51
C GLU A 10 10.07 -4.19 -6.66
N ALA A 11 9.47 -4.00 -7.84
CA ALA A 11 8.51 -2.93 -8.11
C ALA A 11 7.20 -3.06 -7.28
N LEU A 12 6.71 -4.29 -7.11
CA LEU A 12 5.54 -4.60 -6.25
C LEU A 12 5.88 -4.35 -4.79
N THR A 13 7.07 -4.76 -4.36
CA THR A 13 7.57 -4.51 -2.99
C THR A 13 7.74 -3.02 -2.72
N ALA A 14 8.28 -2.26 -3.67
CA ALA A 14 8.40 -0.80 -3.56
C ALA A 14 7.03 -0.11 -3.48
N ARG A 15 6.04 -0.56 -4.28
CA ARG A 15 4.65 -0.06 -4.21
C ARG A 15 4.02 -0.35 -2.85
N LEU A 16 4.17 -1.56 -2.31
CA LEU A 16 3.65 -1.92 -0.99
C LEU A 16 4.30 -1.08 0.13
N ARG A 17 5.61 -0.83 0.04
CA ARG A 17 6.32 0.06 0.98
C ARG A 17 5.80 1.50 0.90
N MET A 18 5.60 2.03 -0.31
CA MET A 18 5.03 3.35 -0.51
C MET A 18 3.62 3.46 0.09
N MET A 19 2.76 2.46 -0.14
CA MET A 19 1.42 2.44 0.45
C MET A 19 1.46 2.40 1.97
N THR A 20 2.37 1.61 2.55
CA THR A 20 2.58 1.54 4.02
C THR A 20 3.06 2.88 4.58
N PHE A 21 3.93 3.59 3.86
CA PHE A 21 4.37 4.93 4.28
C PHE A 21 3.22 5.95 4.23
N LEU A 22 2.46 5.98 3.13
CA LEU A 22 1.29 6.86 2.99
C LEU A 22 0.23 6.56 4.05
N TRP A 23 0.10 5.29 4.40
CA TRP A 23 -0.76 4.78 5.45
C TRP A 23 -0.38 5.35 6.83
N ASP A 24 0.89 5.27 7.21
CA ASP A 24 1.38 5.80 8.50
C ASP A 24 1.15 7.32 8.62
N GLU A 25 1.33 8.05 7.53
CA GLU A 25 1.11 9.49 7.51
C GLU A 25 -0.38 9.85 7.58
N LEU A 26 -1.26 9.07 6.93
CA LEU A 26 -2.71 9.19 7.12
C LEU A 26 -3.05 9.02 8.60
N ALA A 27 -2.58 7.93 9.23
CA ALA A 27 -2.86 7.62 10.63
C ALA A 27 -2.44 8.75 11.60
N ARG A 28 -1.34 9.44 11.31
CA ARG A 28 -0.86 10.58 12.13
C ARG A 28 -1.70 11.84 12.01
N CYS A 29 -2.39 12.06 10.89
CA CYS A 29 -3.08 13.32 10.60
C CYS A 29 -4.57 13.36 10.99
N GLY A 30 -5.18 12.26 11.43
CA GLY A 30 -6.46 12.34 12.15
C GLY A 30 -7.39 11.15 11.93
N SER A 31 -7.80 10.52 13.05
CA SER A 31 -8.90 9.57 13.19
C SER A 31 -9.05 8.57 12.02
N VAL A 32 -7.98 7.83 11.74
CA VAL A 32 -7.91 6.87 10.63
C VAL A 32 -8.18 5.43 11.08
N ALA A 33 -8.54 5.21 12.35
CA ALA A 33 -8.74 3.86 12.90
C ALA A 33 -9.67 2.99 12.04
N LEU A 34 -10.80 3.53 11.59
CA LEU A 34 -11.74 2.85 10.68
C LEU A 34 -11.13 2.50 9.31
N PHE A 35 -10.27 3.36 8.78
CA PHE A 35 -9.59 3.08 7.52
C PHE A 35 -8.47 2.06 7.76
N HIS A 36 -7.86 2.02 8.95
CA HIS A 36 -6.77 1.10 9.31
C HIS A 36 -7.21 -0.34 9.30
N GLU A 37 -8.35 -0.61 9.92
CA GLU A 37 -8.96 -1.93 9.90
C GLU A 37 -9.26 -2.36 8.45
N GLN A 38 -9.86 -1.48 7.64
CA GLN A 38 -10.14 -1.76 6.23
C GLN A 38 -8.87 -2.05 5.41
N PHE A 39 -7.80 -1.28 5.59
CA PHE A 39 -6.56 -1.50 4.84
C PHE A 39 -5.83 -2.77 5.26
N MET A 40 -5.83 -3.08 6.57
CA MET A 40 -5.28 -4.33 7.08
C MET A 40 -6.07 -5.54 6.59
N GLU A 41 -7.40 -5.44 6.53
CA GLU A 41 -8.25 -6.47 5.92
C GLU A 41 -7.96 -6.66 4.43
N GLU A 42 -7.77 -5.59 3.67
CA GLU A 42 -7.44 -5.68 2.24
C GLU A 42 -6.03 -6.25 2.00
N LEU A 43 -5.05 -5.91 2.85
CA LEU A 43 -3.72 -6.52 2.82
C LEU A 43 -3.78 -8.01 3.17
N ASP A 44 -4.60 -8.40 4.14
CA ASP A 44 -4.77 -9.80 4.49
C ASP A 44 -5.48 -10.59 3.38
N ALA A 45 -6.49 -9.99 2.74
CA ALA A 45 -7.13 -10.57 1.55
C ALA A 45 -6.14 -10.76 0.40
N LEU A 46 -5.26 -9.78 0.15
CA LEU A 46 -4.19 -9.90 -0.84
C LEU A 46 -3.21 -11.02 -0.49
N ARG A 47 -2.80 -11.12 0.78
CA ARG A 47 -1.93 -12.19 1.28
C ARG A 47 -2.56 -13.55 1.05
N ARG A 48 -3.81 -13.75 1.50
CA ARG A 48 -4.56 -15.00 1.31
C ARG A 48 -4.73 -15.35 -0.17
N PHE A 49 -4.98 -14.36 -1.02
CA PHE A 49 -5.06 -14.57 -2.47
C PHE A 49 -3.73 -15.08 -3.04
N GLN A 50 -2.60 -14.48 -2.65
CA GLN A 50 -1.27 -14.95 -3.09
C GLN A 50 -0.93 -16.34 -2.54
N GLU A 51 -1.36 -16.66 -1.33
CA GLU A 51 -1.20 -18.00 -0.73
C GLU A 51 -2.04 -19.06 -1.47
N CYS A 52 -3.30 -18.75 -1.81
CA CYS A 52 -4.20 -19.66 -2.51
C CYS A 52 -3.88 -19.78 -4.01
N PHE A 53 -3.38 -18.69 -4.61
CA PHE A 53 -3.08 -18.58 -6.03
C PHE A 53 -1.64 -18.08 -6.24
N PRO A 54 -0.61 -18.86 -5.89
CA PRO A 54 0.79 -18.45 -5.99
C PRO A 54 1.27 -18.25 -7.43
N GLN A 55 0.47 -18.69 -8.41
CA GLN A 55 0.67 -18.47 -9.84
C GLN A 55 -0.08 -17.25 -10.39
N GLY A 56 -1.00 -16.67 -9.63
CA GLY A 56 -1.75 -15.48 -10.03
C GLY A 56 -0.86 -14.24 -10.01
N ASP A 57 -1.04 -13.34 -10.97
CA ASP A 57 -0.40 -12.03 -10.94
C ASP A 57 -1.08 -11.15 -9.88
N PRO A 58 -0.36 -10.70 -8.83
CA PRO A 58 -0.93 -9.83 -7.81
C PRO A 58 -0.98 -8.36 -8.24
N ALA A 59 -0.38 -7.99 -9.38
CA ALA A 59 -0.30 -6.60 -9.81
C ALA A 59 -1.66 -5.88 -9.94
N PRO A 60 -2.73 -6.51 -10.47
CA PRO A 60 -4.05 -5.88 -10.52
C PRO A 60 -4.62 -5.58 -9.13
N LEU A 61 -4.45 -6.51 -8.19
CA LEU A 61 -4.94 -6.35 -6.81
C LEU A 61 -4.15 -5.28 -6.05
N VAL A 62 -2.83 -5.25 -6.24
CA VAL A 62 -1.99 -4.18 -5.67
C VAL A 62 -2.32 -2.83 -6.29
N GLY A 63 -2.61 -2.76 -7.58
CA GLY A 63 -3.06 -1.53 -8.25
C GLY A 63 -4.40 -1.02 -7.71
N LEU A 64 -5.34 -1.92 -7.38
CA LEU A 64 -6.60 -1.55 -6.73
C LEU A 64 -6.38 -0.98 -5.32
N LEU A 65 -5.50 -1.62 -4.54
CA LEU A 65 -5.14 -1.15 -3.21
C LEU A 65 -4.47 0.24 -3.28
N GLU A 66 -3.55 0.42 -4.22
CA GLU A 66 -2.87 1.69 -4.47
C GLU A 66 -3.85 2.80 -4.84
N ALA A 67 -4.81 2.52 -5.73
CA ALA A 67 -5.83 3.49 -6.13
C ALA A 67 -6.70 3.94 -4.94
N LYS A 68 -7.06 3.02 -4.04
CA LYS A 68 -7.83 3.34 -2.82
C LYS A 68 -7.04 4.20 -1.85
N VAL A 69 -5.81 3.81 -1.53
CA VAL A 69 -4.91 4.59 -0.67
C VAL A 69 -4.72 6.00 -1.24
N MET A 70 -4.45 6.11 -2.53
CA MET A 70 -4.25 7.40 -3.19
C MET A 70 -5.52 8.25 -3.24
N ARG A 71 -6.70 7.64 -3.35
CA ARG A 71 -7.99 8.35 -3.28
C ARG A 71 -8.19 8.95 -1.90
N GLU A 72 -8.07 8.15 -0.84
CA GLU A 72 -8.25 8.65 0.53
C GLU A 72 -7.20 9.69 0.89
N PHE A 73 -5.96 9.48 0.46
CA PHE A 73 -4.88 10.45 0.62
C PHE A 73 -5.23 11.80 -0.02
N ARG A 74 -5.79 11.81 -1.24
CA ARG A 74 -6.23 13.05 -1.90
C ARG A 74 -7.47 13.67 -1.29
N LEU A 75 -8.35 12.88 -0.68
CA LEU A 75 -9.55 13.39 -0.03
C LEU A 75 -9.25 14.06 1.30
N ARG A 76 -8.24 13.57 2.03
CA ARG A 76 -7.93 14.06 3.38
C ARG A 76 -6.81 15.09 3.44
N PHE A 77 -5.89 15.08 2.47
CA PHE A 77 -4.78 16.02 2.43
C PHE A 77 -4.98 17.13 1.42
N SER A 78 -4.59 18.34 1.80
CA SER A 78 -4.48 19.47 0.88
C SER A 78 -3.40 19.21 -0.18
N LYS A 79 -3.44 19.99 -1.28
CA LYS A 79 -2.39 19.93 -2.30
C LYS A 79 -1.00 20.26 -1.72
N GLU A 80 -0.88 21.18 -0.76
CA GLU A 80 0.41 21.49 -0.13
C GLU A 80 0.94 20.32 0.70
N GLU A 81 0.06 19.64 1.43
CA GLU A 81 0.42 18.47 2.23
C GLU A 81 0.90 17.32 1.33
N ILE A 82 0.17 17.03 0.26
CA ILE A 82 0.56 16.05 -0.76
C ILE A 82 1.94 16.35 -1.34
N GLN A 83 2.26 17.62 -1.60
CA GLN A 83 3.57 18.02 -2.12
C GLN A 83 4.68 17.85 -1.07
N ARG A 84 4.42 18.16 0.20
CA ARG A 84 5.35 17.87 1.31
C ARG A 84 5.61 16.37 1.44
N PHE A 85 4.58 15.53 1.26
CA PHE A 85 4.73 14.08 1.28
C PHE A 85 5.55 13.55 0.11
N ARG A 86 5.32 14.05 -1.12
CA ARG A 86 6.15 13.72 -2.28
C ARG A 86 7.62 14.08 -2.05
N ALA A 87 7.88 15.25 -1.47
CA ALA A 87 9.24 15.67 -1.14
C ALA A 87 9.91 14.76 -0.07
N ARG A 88 9.14 14.24 0.90
CA ARG A 88 9.63 13.26 1.89
C ARG A 88 9.92 11.90 1.25
N LEU A 89 9.02 11.39 0.41
CA LEU A 89 9.21 10.12 -0.32
C LEU A 89 10.46 10.14 -1.20
N ASN A 90 10.68 11.22 -1.95
CA ASN A 90 11.87 11.39 -2.79
C ASN A 90 13.19 11.50 -2.01
N ARG A 91 13.15 11.70 -0.68
CA ARG A 91 14.35 11.72 0.19
C ARG A 91 14.63 10.36 0.84
N MET A 92 13.65 9.45 0.88
CA MET A 92 13.79 8.11 1.45
C MET A 92 14.13 7.05 0.41
N ASN A 93 14.06 7.40 -0.87
CA ASN A 93 14.39 6.58 -2.04
C ASN A 93 15.76 6.98 -2.58
#